data_AF-A0A2M7RSZ0-F1
#
_entry.id   AF-A0A2M7RSZ0-F1
#
_cell.length_a   1.000
_cell.length_b   1.000
_cell.length_c   1.000
_cell.angle_alpha   90.00
_cell.angle_beta   90.00
_cell.angle_gamma   90.00
#
_symmetry.space_group_name_H-M   'P 1'
#
loop_
_entity.id
_entity.type
_entity.pdbx_description
1 polymer ?
#
loop_
_entity_poly.entity_id
_entity_poly.type
_entity_poly.pdbx_seq_one_letter_code
_entity_poly.pdbx_strand_id
1 'polypeptide(L)'
;FEHHKHATLKAGINFLIQSHVSILFLTVAFIWVYYRTDSYDFNSIILFSENYPTIISFGLYLFFFIGFAIKAGFVPFHTWLPYAHPASPSHISGVMSGVIIKIGIFGILRMLLLIHTDFTVLGSVILIFSVISGVYGVMLAIIQHNIKTLLAYHSIENIGIIGIGIGLGTIGIGENNSTLVL
;
A
#
# COMPACT_ATOMS: atom_id res chain seq x y z
N PHE A 1 24.49 16.74 5.08
CA PHE A 1 24.59 17.25 6.45
C PHE A 1 24.40 16.18 7.54
N GLU A 2 23.86 14.96 7.29
CA GLU A 2 23.89 13.85 8.27
C GLU A 2 24.33 12.48 7.70
N HIS A 3 24.86 12.43 6.47
CA HIS A 3 25.20 11.19 5.76
C HIS A 3 26.31 10.34 6.43
N HIS A 4 27.06 10.89 7.38
CA HIS A 4 28.07 10.16 8.14
C HIS A 4 27.50 9.35 9.32
N LYS A 5 26.23 9.55 9.69
CA LYS A 5 25.61 8.80 10.79
C LYS A 5 25.24 7.39 10.30
N HIS A 6 25.78 6.36 10.96
CA HIS A 6 25.47 4.96 10.65
C HIS A 6 23.98 4.64 10.69
N ALA A 7 23.23 5.24 11.62
CA ALA A 7 21.77 5.06 11.72
C ALA A 7 21.03 5.59 10.47
N THR A 8 21.46 6.74 9.94
CA THR A 8 20.88 7.36 8.74
C THR A 8 21.18 6.52 7.49
N LEU A 9 22.39 5.97 7.37
CA LEU A 9 22.75 5.06 6.29
C LEU A 9 21.93 3.77 6.34
N LYS A 10 21.79 3.15 7.52
CA LYS A 10 21.00 1.93 7.70
C LYS A 10 19.52 2.15 7.37
N ALA A 11 18.94 3.27 7.81
CA ALA A 11 17.57 3.65 7.47
C ALA A 11 17.40 3.88 5.96
N GLY A 12 18.36 4.56 5.32
CA GLY A 12 18.37 4.80 3.88
C GLY A 12 18.46 3.50 3.06
N ILE A 13 19.34 2.58 3.45
CA ILE A 13 19.48 1.26 2.80
C ILE A 13 18.19 0.45 2.95
N ASN A 14 17.60 0.40 4.15
CA ASN A 14 16.33 -0.30 4.37
C ASN A 14 15.20 0.27 3.51
N PHE A 15 15.08 1.59 3.45
CA PHE A 15 14.12 2.27 2.57
C PHE A 15 14.36 1.95 1.09
N LEU A 16 15.62 1.97 0.65
CA LEU A 16 15.99 1.69 -0.74
C LEU A 16 15.63 0.26 -1.12
N ILE A 17 15.96 -0.73 -0.28
CA ILE A 17 15.63 -2.14 -0.52
C ILE A 17 14.11 -2.31 -0.65
N GLN A 18 13.34 -1.77 0.28
CA GLN A 18 11.87 -1.89 0.25
C GLN A 18 11.26 -1.16 -0.95
N SER A 19 11.81 0.00 -1.32
CA SER A 19 11.38 0.73 -2.52
C SER A 19 11.65 -0.06 -3.81
N HIS A 20 12.79 -0.76 -3.90
CA HIS A 20 13.10 -1.61 -5.06
C HIS A 20 12.19 -2.83 -5.11
N VAL A 21 11.92 -3.48 -3.98
CA VAL A 21 10.96 -4.59 -3.93
C VAL A 21 9.58 -4.13 -4.40
N SER A 22 9.10 -2.96 -3.92
CA SER A 22 7.84 -2.36 -4.39
C SER A 22 7.84 -2.16 -5.91
N ILE A 23 8.90 -1.57 -6.47
CA ILE A 23 9.03 -1.36 -7.92
C ILE A 23 8.99 -2.68 -8.68
N LEU A 24 9.70 -3.72 -8.22
CA LEU A 24 9.70 -5.03 -8.87
C LEU A 24 8.29 -5.61 -8.99
N PHE A 25 7.48 -5.58 -7.92
CA PHE A 25 6.09 -6.06 -7.96
C PHE A 25 5.24 -5.27 -8.96
N LEU A 26 5.35 -3.93 -8.95
CA LEU A 26 4.60 -3.08 -9.88
C LEU A 26 5.03 -3.29 -11.33
N THR A 27 6.33 -3.40 -11.59
CA THR A 27 6.88 -3.64 -12.92
C THR A 27 6.45 -5.00 -13.46
N VAL A 28 6.48 -6.06 -12.64
CA VAL A 28 5.98 -7.38 -13.04
C VAL A 28 4.50 -7.32 -13.41
N ALA A 29 3.67 -6.61 -12.65
CA ALA A 29 2.25 -6.44 -12.97
C ALA A 29 2.03 -5.74 -14.32
N PHE A 30 2.72 -4.62 -14.57
CA PHE A 30 2.62 -3.91 -15.85
C PHE A 30 3.14 -4.73 -17.03
N ILE A 31 4.26 -5.45 -16.87
CA ILE A 31 4.79 -6.34 -17.91
C ILE A 31 3.79 -7.47 -18.20
N TRP A 32 3.14 -8.00 -17.17
CA TRP A 32 2.16 -9.08 -17.33
C TRP A 32 0.95 -8.62 -18.15
N VAL A 33 0.42 -7.43 -17.88
CA VAL A 33 -0.65 -6.83 -18.69
C VAL A 33 -0.17 -6.61 -20.12
N TYR A 34 0.99 -5.97 -20.30
CA TYR A 34 1.57 -5.71 -21.62
C TYR A 34 1.70 -6.98 -22.47
N TYR A 35 2.17 -8.08 -21.89
CA TYR A 35 2.32 -9.36 -22.62
C TYR A 35 1.00 -9.91 -23.16
N ARG A 36 -0.15 -9.48 -22.63
CA ARG A 36 -1.48 -9.94 -23.05
C ARG A 36 -2.24 -8.92 -23.89
N THR A 37 -1.89 -7.64 -23.82
CA THR A 37 -2.66 -6.54 -24.42
C THR A 37 -1.85 -5.61 -25.32
N ASP A 38 -0.53 -5.80 -25.42
CA ASP A 38 0.42 -5.01 -26.22
C ASP A 38 0.41 -3.50 -25.93
N SER A 39 -0.09 -3.07 -24.75
CA SER A 39 -0.17 -1.67 -24.34
C SER A 39 -0.01 -1.50 -22.82
N TYR A 40 0.56 -0.37 -22.41
CA TYR A 40 0.74 0.06 -21.01
C TYR A 40 -0.37 1.01 -20.51
N ASP A 41 -1.39 1.28 -21.33
CA ASP A 41 -2.45 2.21 -20.97
C ASP A 41 -3.35 1.66 -19.85
N PHE A 42 -3.97 2.53 -19.06
CA PHE A 42 -4.93 2.07 -18.05
C PHE A 42 -6.12 1.30 -18.65
N ASN A 43 -6.49 1.59 -19.89
CA ASN A 43 -7.53 0.84 -20.59
C ASN A 43 -7.13 -0.62 -20.83
N SER A 44 -5.84 -0.91 -20.99
CA SER A 44 -5.36 -2.28 -21.20
C SER A 44 -5.51 -3.14 -19.94
N ILE A 45 -5.41 -2.53 -18.75
CA ILE A 45 -5.67 -3.20 -17.46
C ILE A 45 -7.15 -3.61 -17.34
N ILE A 46 -8.07 -2.74 -17.75
CA ILE A 46 -9.51 -3.04 -17.76
C ILE A 46 -9.77 -4.21 -18.72
N LEU A 47 -9.29 -4.09 -19.96
CA LEU A 47 -9.42 -5.14 -20.97
C LEU A 47 -8.82 -6.47 -20.52
N PHE A 48 -7.68 -6.45 -19.84
CA PHE A 48 -7.11 -7.66 -19.24
C PHE A 48 -8.09 -8.28 -18.24
N SER A 49 -8.68 -7.48 -17.36
CA SER A 49 -9.57 -8.00 -16.32
C SER A 49 -10.88 -8.58 -16.87
N GLU A 50 -11.37 -8.06 -18.00
CA GLU A 50 -12.60 -8.52 -18.65
C GLU A 50 -12.39 -9.77 -19.52
N ASN A 51 -11.22 -9.92 -20.13
CA ASN A 51 -10.93 -11.01 -21.06
C ASN A 51 -10.34 -12.26 -20.38
N TYR A 52 -9.91 -12.18 -19.12
CA TYR A 52 -9.30 -13.27 -18.38
C TYR A 52 -10.15 -13.73 -17.19
N PRO A 53 -10.05 -15.01 -16.77
CA PRO A 53 -10.72 -15.53 -15.58
C PRO A 53 -10.45 -14.68 -14.33
N THR A 54 -11.46 -14.57 -13.45
CA THR A 54 -11.42 -13.80 -12.21
C THR A 54 -10.20 -14.11 -11.33
N ILE A 55 -9.77 -15.38 -11.27
CA ILE A 55 -8.59 -15.80 -10.52
C ILE A 55 -7.28 -15.18 -11.05
N ILE A 56 -7.17 -14.98 -12.36
CA ILE A 56 -6.00 -14.36 -12.99
C ILE A 56 -6.01 -12.86 -12.71
N SER A 57 -7.17 -12.21 -12.86
CA SER A 57 -7.36 -10.79 -12.53
C SER A 57 -7.11 -10.50 -11.05
N PHE A 58 -7.51 -11.43 -10.17
CA PHE A 58 -7.21 -11.37 -8.73
C PHE A 58 -5.70 -11.47 -8.48
N GLY A 59 -5.01 -12.41 -9.13
CA GLY A 59 -3.56 -12.51 -9.08
C GLY A 59 -2.87 -11.22 -9.51
N LEU A 60 -3.32 -10.61 -10.62
CA LEU A 60 -2.80 -9.33 -11.09
C LEU A 60 -3.00 -8.22 -10.04
N TYR A 61 -4.20 -8.14 -9.45
CA TYR A 61 -4.47 -7.18 -8.38
C TYR A 61 -3.54 -7.39 -7.19
N LEU A 62 -3.26 -8.63 -6.77
CA LEU A 62 -2.34 -8.90 -5.67
C LEU A 62 -0.92 -8.38 -5.93
N PHE A 63 -0.39 -8.50 -7.15
CA PHE A 63 0.92 -7.92 -7.49
C PHE A 63 0.92 -6.39 -7.32
N PHE A 64 -0.11 -5.71 -7.84
CA PHE A 64 -0.26 -4.28 -7.63
C PHE A 64 -0.44 -3.92 -6.16
N PHE A 65 -1.30 -4.65 -5.44
CA PHE A 65 -1.58 -4.45 -4.03
C PHE A 65 -0.32 -4.57 -3.20
N ILE A 66 0.49 -5.63 -3.36
CA ILE A 66 1.75 -5.80 -2.62
C ILE A 66 2.71 -4.66 -2.93
N GLY A 67 2.89 -4.30 -4.20
CA GLY A 67 3.76 -3.20 -4.61
C GLY A 67 3.36 -1.87 -3.98
N PHE A 68 2.08 -1.53 -3.99
CA PHE A 68 1.57 -0.31 -3.38
C PHE A 68 1.48 -0.39 -1.85
N ALA A 69 1.23 -1.56 -1.26
CA ALA A 69 1.17 -1.78 0.18
C ALA A 69 2.53 -1.57 0.84
N ILE A 70 3.63 -1.98 0.19
CA ILE A 70 5.00 -1.65 0.63
C ILE A 70 5.18 -0.12 0.67
N LYS A 71 4.70 0.58 -0.36
CA LYS A 71 4.83 2.04 -0.49
C LYS A 71 3.92 2.80 0.48
N ALA A 72 2.75 2.24 0.81
CA ALA A 72 1.83 2.74 1.82
C ALA A 72 2.25 2.35 3.26
N GLY A 73 3.25 1.49 3.43
CA GLY A 73 3.70 1.06 4.76
C GLY A 73 2.66 0.23 5.52
N PHE A 74 1.91 -0.62 4.82
CA PHE A 74 1.06 -1.64 5.46
C PHE A 74 1.92 -2.67 6.21
N VAL A 75 1.38 -3.27 7.28
CA VAL A 75 2.00 -4.43 7.93
C VAL A 75 1.89 -5.65 6.99
N PRO A 76 2.97 -6.43 6.75
CA PRO A 76 4.28 -6.43 7.43
C PRO A 76 5.36 -5.51 6.81
N PHE A 77 5.06 -4.80 5.73
CA PHE A 77 6.01 -3.96 4.96
C PHE A 77 6.25 -2.55 5.55
N HIS A 78 5.71 -2.25 6.72
CA HIS A 78 5.74 -0.94 7.37
C HIS A 78 7.13 -0.52 7.90
N THR A 79 8.11 -1.43 7.96
CA THR A 79 9.34 -1.23 8.73
C THR A 79 10.21 -0.07 8.24
N TRP A 80 10.12 0.33 6.97
CA TRP A 80 10.87 1.50 6.49
C TRP A 80 10.43 2.81 7.13
N LEU A 81 9.15 2.96 7.49
CA LEU A 81 8.58 4.19 8.05
C LEU A 81 9.23 4.57 9.40
N PRO A 82 9.19 3.70 10.43
CA PRO A 82 9.71 4.03 11.76
C PRO A 82 11.22 4.27 11.78
N TYR A 83 11.97 3.71 10.82
CA TYR A 83 13.41 3.99 10.69
C TYR A 83 13.71 5.28 9.94
N ALA A 84 12.92 5.63 8.91
CA ALA A 84 13.18 6.80 8.05
C ALA A 84 12.78 8.13 8.70
N HIS A 85 11.69 8.17 9.46
CA HIS A 85 11.20 9.38 10.12
C HIS A 85 12.17 9.99 11.13
N PRO A 86 12.71 9.25 12.12
CA PRO A 86 13.64 9.82 13.08
C PRO A 86 14.97 10.23 12.44
N ALA A 87 15.40 9.53 11.39
CA ALA A 87 16.66 9.77 10.69
C ALA A 87 16.62 10.92 9.67
N SER A 88 15.44 11.45 9.34
CA SER A 88 15.28 12.50 8.34
C SER A 88 15.02 13.89 8.96
N PRO A 89 15.40 14.97 8.25
CA PRO A 89 14.96 16.32 8.58
C PRO A 89 13.43 16.43 8.62
N SER A 90 12.90 17.26 9.52
CA SER A 90 11.46 17.32 9.82
C SER A 90 10.59 17.63 8.59
N HIS A 91 11.05 18.48 7.67
CA HIS A 91 10.33 18.79 6.43
C HIS A 91 10.24 17.58 5.49
N ILE A 92 11.29 16.76 5.41
CA ILE A 92 11.30 15.54 4.59
C ILE A 92 10.36 14.49 5.20
N SER A 93 10.40 14.32 6.52
CA SER A 93 9.44 13.48 7.26
C SER A 93 7.99 13.87 6.96
N GLY A 94 7.67 15.17 6.94
CA GLY A 94 6.34 15.65 6.58
C GLY A 94 5.90 15.21 5.18
N VAL A 95 6.78 15.32 4.17
CA VAL A 95 6.49 14.89 2.80
C VAL A 95 6.36 13.36 2.70
N MET A 96 7.19 12.61 3.42
CA MET A 96 7.09 11.15 3.46
C MET A 96 5.71 10.72 4.00
N SER A 97 5.31 11.24 5.16
CA SER A 97 3.99 10.93 5.72
C SER A 97 2.85 11.45 4.85
N GLY A 98 2.95 12.69 4.35
CA GLY A 98 1.87 13.41 3.69
C GLY A 98 1.62 12.99 2.24
N VAL A 99 2.67 12.64 1.50
CA VAL A 99 2.59 12.40 0.05
C VAL A 99 2.92 10.95 -0.29
N ILE A 100 4.09 10.45 0.10
CA ILE A 100 4.60 9.15 -0.39
C ILE A 100 3.64 8.01 -0.01
N ILE A 101 3.23 7.98 1.25
CA ILE A 101 2.32 6.96 1.77
C ILE A 101 0.94 7.07 1.11
N LYS A 102 0.47 8.30 0.85
CA LYS A 102 -0.84 8.57 0.23
C LYS A 102 -0.86 8.15 -1.24
N ILE A 103 0.26 8.27 -1.95
CA ILE A 103 0.43 7.72 -3.30
C ILE A 103 0.29 6.20 -3.28
N GLY A 104 0.80 5.53 -2.23
CA GLY A 104 0.59 4.09 -2.03
C GLY A 104 -0.88 3.72 -1.94
N ILE A 105 -1.64 4.38 -1.04
CA ILE A 105 -3.10 4.16 -0.93
C ILE A 105 -3.82 4.50 -2.25
N PHE A 106 -3.48 5.62 -2.88
CA PHE A 106 -4.08 6.02 -4.15
C PHE A 106 -3.86 4.95 -5.22
N GLY A 107 -2.67 4.33 -5.27
CA GLY A 107 -2.39 3.21 -6.17
C GLY A 107 -3.27 1.99 -5.90
N ILE A 108 -3.45 1.59 -4.63
CA ILE A 108 -4.35 0.50 -4.23
C ILE A 108 -5.78 0.77 -4.71
N LEU A 109 -6.29 1.97 -4.43
CA LEU A 109 -7.63 2.38 -4.84
C LEU A 109 -7.77 2.49 -6.36
N ARG A 110 -6.76 3.04 -7.04
CA ARG A 110 -6.77 3.20 -8.50
C ARG A 110 -6.81 1.85 -9.20
N MET A 111 -6.04 0.87 -8.75
CA MET A 111 -6.06 -0.47 -9.33
C MET A 111 -7.36 -1.21 -9.02
N LEU A 112 -7.97 -0.93 -7.87
CA LEU A 112 -9.28 -1.50 -7.49
C LEU A 112 -10.37 -1.06 -8.48
N LEU A 113 -10.32 0.20 -8.91
CA LEU A 113 -11.27 0.76 -9.88
C LEU A 113 -11.02 0.30 -11.33
N LEU A 114 -9.85 -0.28 -11.64
CA LEU A 114 -9.49 -0.69 -13.00
C LEU A 114 -9.56 -2.21 -13.20
N ILE A 115 -9.37 -3.00 -12.15
CA ILE A 115 -9.32 -4.45 -12.23
C ILE A 115 -10.64 -5.02 -11.70
N HIS A 116 -11.45 -5.55 -12.61
CA HIS A 116 -12.68 -6.25 -12.24
C HIS A 116 -12.37 -7.71 -11.86
N THR A 117 -12.71 -8.08 -10.63
CA THR A 117 -12.59 -9.45 -10.11
C THR A 117 -13.62 -9.66 -9.00
N ASP A 118 -13.51 -10.74 -8.23
CA ASP A 118 -14.33 -10.96 -7.04
C ASP A 118 -14.01 -9.92 -5.96
N PHE A 119 -14.85 -8.88 -5.91
CA PHE A 119 -14.71 -7.77 -4.97
C PHE A 119 -14.93 -8.22 -3.51
N THR A 120 -15.73 -9.25 -3.25
CA THR A 120 -15.95 -9.73 -1.88
C THR A 120 -14.68 -10.34 -1.31
N VAL A 121 -14.01 -11.20 -2.10
CA VAL A 121 -12.72 -11.80 -1.70
C VAL A 121 -11.63 -10.73 -1.59
N LEU A 122 -11.54 -9.86 -2.59
CA LEU A 122 -10.53 -8.81 -2.63
C LEU A 122 -10.69 -7.80 -1.49
N GLY A 123 -11.91 -7.35 -1.22
CA GLY A 123 -12.20 -6.47 -0.10
C GLY A 123 -11.89 -7.12 1.25
N SER A 124 -12.15 -8.43 1.40
CA SER A 124 -11.77 -9.20 2.58
C SER A 124 -10.26 -9.23 2.80
N VAL A 125 -9.47 -9.42 1.72
CA VAL A 125 -8.00 -9.38 1.79
C VAL A 125 -7.52 -8.00 2.24
N ILE A 126 -7.98 -6.93 1.60
CA ILE A 126 -7.62 -5.56 1.98
C ILE A 126 -7.96 -5.33 3.46
N LEU A 127 -9.19 -5.67 3.86
CA LEU A 127 -9.68 -5.48 5.22
C LEU A 127 -8.80 -6.19 6.26
N ILE A 128 -8.39 -7.44 6.03
CA ILE A 128 -7.51 -8.18 6.94
C ILE A 128 -6.17 -7.46 7.13
N PHE A 129 -5.51 -7.08 6.03
CA PHE A 129 -4.24 -6.36 6.08
C PHE A 129 -4.39 -4.98 6.74
N SER A 130 -5.50 -4.29 6.50
CA SER A 130 -5.81 -2.99 7.07
C SER A 130 -6.07 -3.02 8.57
N VAL A 131 -6.86 -3.99 9.05
CA VAL A 131 -7.12 -4.19 10.49
C VAL A 131 -5.82 -4.51 11.22
N ILE A 132 -5.01 -5.44 10.68
CA ILE A 132 -3.71 -5.77 11.26
C ILE A 132 -2.82 -4.52 11.32
N SER A 133 -2.76 -3.74 10.23
CA SER A 133 -1.94 -2.53 10.18
C SER A 133 -2.40 -1.46 11.16
N GLY A 134 -3.71 -1.25 11.28
CA GLY A 134 -4.32 -0.30 12.20
C GLY A 134 -4.00 -0.63 13.65
N VAL A 135 -4.35 -1.86 14.07
CA VAL A 135 -4.14 -2.33 15.45
C VAL A 135 -2.66 -2.34 15.81
N TYR A 136 -1.82 -2.88 14.93
CA TYR A 136 -0.38 -2.97 15.17
C TYR A 136 0.27 -1.58 15.24
N GLY A 137 -0.17 -0.63 14.40
CA GLY A 137 0.27 0.76 14.45
C GLY A 137 0.00 1.41 15.80
N VAL A 138 -1.22 1.27 16.33
CA VAL A 138 -1.60 1.79 17.66
C VAL A 138 -0.76 1.16 18.77
N MET A 139 -0.66 -0.17 18.78
CA MET A 139 0.08 -0.90 19.82
C MET A 139 1.54 -0.45 19.90
N LEU A 140 2.20 -0.28 18.75
CA LEU A 140 3.60 0.16 18.73
C LEU A 140 3.78 1.65 18.99
N ALA A 141 2.83 2.49 18.61
CA ALA A 141 2.87 3.93 18.90
C ALA A 141 2.92 4.21 20.40
N ILE A 142 2.12 3.50 21.21
CA ILE A 142 2.00 3.69 22.66
C ILE A 142 3.34 3.45 23.40
N ILE A 143 4.17 2.54 22.90
CA ILE A 143 5.43 2.16 23.55
C ILE A 143 6.59 3.08 23.12
N GLN A 144 6.39 3.93 22.10
CA GLN A 144 7.45 4.83 21.64
C GLN A 144 7.65 6.03 22.56
N HIS A 145 8.91 6.29 22.90
CA HIS A 145 9.31 7.47 23.68
C HIS A 145 9.81 8.62 22.78
N ASN A 146 10.11 8.34 21.50
CA ASN A 146 10.56 9.33 20.53
C ASN A 146 9.37 9.85 19.70
N ILE A 147 9.08 11.15 19.78
CA ILE A 147 7.96 11.79 19.07
C ILE A 147 7.96 11.51 17.56
N LYS A 148 9.11 11.55 16.87
CA LYS A 148 9.15 11.30 15.41
C LYS A 148 8.79 9.85 15.07
N THR A 149 9.19 8.90 15.92
CA THR A 149 8.89 7.47 15.72
C THR A 149 7.44 7.18 16.09
N LEU A 150 6.93 7.81 17.15
CA LEU A 150 5.51 7.78 17.53
C LEU A 150 4.61 8.25 16.39
N LEU A 151 4.93 9.40 15.77
CA LEU A 151 4.19 9.93 14.61
C LEU A 151 4.27 9.02 13.36
N ALA A 152 5.38 8.29 13.19
CA ALA A 152 5.48 7.29 12.13
C ALA A 152 4.50 6.12 12.36
N TYR A 153 4.37 5.63 13.59
CA TYR A 153 3.40 4.57 13.90
C TYR A 153 1.94 5.03 13.82
N HIS A 154 1.63 6.26 14.22
CA HIS A 154 0.31 6.84 13.94
C HIS A 154 0.04 7.03 12.45
N SER A 155 1.08 7.26 11.63
CA SER A 155 0.91 7.26 10.18
C SER A 155 0.47 5.86 9.70
N ILE A 156 1.08 4.78 10.19
CA ILE A 156 0.70 3.39 9.87
C ILE A 156 -0.73 3.09 10.31
N GLU A 157 -1.12 3.51 11.52
CA GLU A 157 -2.49 3.40 12.02
C GLU A 157 -3.50 4.04 11.06
N ASN A 158 -3.28 5.30 10.69
CA ASN A 158 -4.19 6.04 9.82
C ASN A 158 -4.33 5.38 8.44
N ILE A 159 -3.26 4.79 7.91
CA ILE A 159 -3.30 4.00 6.68
C ILE A 159 -4.13 2.73 6.85
N GLY A 160 -4.02 2.06 8.01
CA GLY A 160 -4.90 0.96 8.39
C GLY A 160 -6.37 1.39 8.40
N ILE A 161 -6.69 2.53 9.02
CA ILE A 161 -8.06 3.06 9.09
C ILE A 161 -8.62 3.35 7.69
N ILE A 162 -7.85 4.03 6.83
CA ILE A 162 -8.27 4.29 5.44
C ILE A 162 -8.47 2.97 4.68
N GLY A 163 -7.57 2.02 4.86
CA GLY A 163 -7.67 0.70 4.25
C GLY A 163 -8.89 -0.10 4.71
N ILE A 164 -9.30 0.02 5.99
CA ILE A 164 -10.54 -0.60 6.49
C ILE A 164 -11.74 -0.06 5.71
N GLY A 165 -11.81 1.26 5.51
CA GLY A 165 -12.87 1.87 4.69
C GLY A 165 -12.87 1.36 3.25
N ILE A 166 -11.69 1.26 2.62
CA ILE A 166 -11.56 0.70 1.26
C ILE A 166 -12.02 -0.76 1.23
N GLY A 167 -11.59 -1.58 2.18
CA GLY A 167 -11.95 -3.00 2.25
C GLY A 167 -13.45 -3.21 2.44
N LEU A 168 -14.08 -2.49 3.37
CA LEU A 168 -15.53 -2.55 3.60
C LEU A 168 -16.32 -2.06 2.37
N GLY A 169 -15.93 -0.93 1.78
CA GLY A 169 -16.53 -0.42 0.55
C GLY A 169 -16.46 -1.42 -0.60
N THR A 170 -15.32 -2.09 -0.73
CA THR A 170 -15.11 -3.12 -1.76
C THR A 170 -16.00 -4.35 -1.54
N ILE A 171 -16.12 -4.83 -0.29
CA ILE A 171 -17.04 -5.92 0.06
C ILE A 171 -18.49 -5.51 -0.25
N GLY A 172 -18.87 -4.28 0.09
CA GLY A 172 -20.18 -3.72 -0.23
C GLY A 172 -20.49 -3.74 -1.73
N ILE A 173 -19.51 -3.42 -2.57
CA ILE A 173 -19.65 -3.52 -4.04
C ILE A 173 -19.88 -4.97 -4.47
N GLY A 174 -19.10 -5.92 -3.91
CA GLY A 174 -19.24 -7.34 -4.23
C GLY A 174 -20.58 -7.95 -3.83
N GLU A 175 -21.13 -7.54 -2.68
CA GLU A 175 -22.43 -8.01 -2.18
C GLU A 175 -23.63 -7.21 -2.68
N ASN A 176 -23.42 -6.16 -3.48
CA ASN A 176 -24.45 -5.18 -3.87
C ASN A 176 -25.17 -4.54 -2.67
N ASN A 177 -24.46 -4.34 -1.55
CA ASN A 177 -25.01 -3.76 -0.33
C ASN A 177 -24.71 -2.27 -0.25
N SER A 178 -25.70 -1.43 -0.55
CA SER A 178 -25.56 0.04 -0.59
C SER A 178 -25.14 0.67 0.74
N THR A 179 -25.34 0.00 1.87
CA THR A 179 -24.94 0.52 3.19
C THR A 179 -23.44 0.39 3.46
N LEU A 180 -22.79 -0.63 2.89
CA LEU A 180 -21.34 -0.84 3.01
C LEU A 180 -20.54 -0.07 1.96
N VAL A 181 -21.18 0.31 0.85
CA VAL A 181 -20.58 1.09 -0.25
C VAL A 181 -20.42 2.58 0.10
N LEU A 182 -21.24 3.09 1.04
CA LEU A 182 -21.27 4.48 1.52
C LEU A 182 -20.10 4.81 2.47
#